data_AF-A0A2E2BF73-F1
#
_entry.id   AF-A0A2E2BF73-F1
#
_cell.length_a   1.000
_cell.length_b   1.000
_cell.length_c   1.000
_cell.angle_alpha   90.00
_cell.angle_beta   90.00
_cell.angle_gamma   90.00
#
_symmetry.space_group_name_H-M   'P 1'
#
loop_
_entity.id
_entity.type
_entity.pdbx_description
1 polymer ?
#
loop_
_entity_poly.entity_id
_entity_poly.type
_entity_poly.pdbx_seq_one_letter_code
_entity_poly.pdbx_strand_id
1 'polypeptide(L)'
;MKFYFLIILFLMFSCDLPNEADADCSGINMGSAFIDDCGRCVGESSGFIEGHDKDDCGVCYGDNSCLDGLCVDANAINYHSELPDNAIADNSLCIYDVCQTLPSNDDYTCSENDVNYPYQIGDQLNCNDLEISLNICFPDNCDNTVTLGDYYGKVIWFEMTSSW
;
A
#
# COMPACT_ATOMS: atom_id res chain seq x y z
N MET A 1 -7.98 -33.69 -55.88
CA MET A 1 -7.76 -33.81 -54.43
C MET A 1 -6.28 -34.08 -54.05
N LYS A 2 -5.30 -33.47 -54.74
CA LYS A 2 -3.87 -33.55 -54.35
C LYS A 2 -3.17 -32.18 -54.33
N PHE A 3 -3.78 -31.15 -54.90
CA PHE A 3 -3.23 -29.79 -54.93
C PHE A 3 -3.54 -28.99 -53.66
N TYR A 4 -4.72 -29.22 -53.05
CA TYR A 4 -5.10 -28.56 -51.79
C TYR A 4 -4.31 -29.04 -50.56
N PHE A 5 -3.76 -30.27 -50.60
CA PHE A 5 -2.94 -30.80 -49.50
C PHE A 5 -1.56 -30.11 -49.43
N LEU A 6 -1.04 -29.63 -50.56
CA LEU A 6 0.27 -28.98 -50.63
C LEU A 6 0.21 -27.51 -50.18
N ILE A 7 -0.95 -26.86 -50.30
CA ILE A 7 -1.19 -25.48 -49.83
C ILE A 7 -1.45 -25.45 -48.31
N ILE A 8 -2.07 -26.49 -47.75
CA ILE A 8 -2.26 -26.62 -46.30
C ILE A 8 -0.94 -26.91 -45.58
N LEU A 9 0.02 -27.59 -46.24
CA LEU A 9 1.36 -27.84 -45.68
C LEU A 9 2.24 -26.57 -45.66
N PHE A 10 1.97 -25.60 -46.54
CA PHE A 10 2.67 -24.31 -46.58
C PHE A 10 2.08 -23.27 -45.60
N LEU A 11 0.84 -23.46 -45.15
CA LEU A 11 0.15 -22.56 -44.21
C LEU A 11 0.38 -22.89 -42.73
N MET A 12 1.12 -23.95 -42.41
CA MET A 12 1.61 -24.23 -41.05
C MET A 12 3.03 -23.72 -40.78
N PHE A 13 3.61 -22.92 -41.68
CA PHE A 13 4.93 -22.30 -41.53
C PHE A 13 4.86 -20.80 -41.17
N SER A 14 3.72 -20.34 -40.66
CA SER A 14 3.60 -19.02 -40.03
C SER A 14 3.42 -19.20 -38.52
N CYS A 15 4.53 -19.34 -37.81
CA CYS A 15 4.81 -18.81 -36.48
C CYS A 15 6.17 -19.36 -36.05
N ASP A 16 7.23 -18.81 -36.64
CA ASP A 16 8.51 -18.52 -35.97
C ASP A 16 9.47 -18.04 -37.06
N LEU A 17 9.68 -16.73 -37.06
CA LEU A 17 10.83 -16.12 -37.71
C LEU A 17 12.09 -16.79 -37.14
N PRO A 18 13.10 -17.15 -37.96
CA PRO A 18 14.35 -17.74 -37.50
C PRO A 18 15.23 -16.68 -36.85
N ASN A 19 14.73 -16.06 -35.77
CA ASN A 19 15.43 -15.24 -34.81
C ASN A 19 14.56 -14.85 -33.59
N GLU A 20 13.28 -15.22 -33.53
CA GLU A 20 12.34 -14.84 -32.45
C GLU A 20 12.27 -15.89 -31.33
N ALA A 21 13.39 -16.56 -31.05
CA ALA A 21 13.68 -16.88 -29.66
C ALA A 21 14.12 -15.57 -29.01
N ASP A 22 13.19 -14.61 -28.92
CA ASP A 22 13.51 -13.23 -28.57
C ASP A 22 14.26 -13.29 -27.25
N ALA A 23 15.47 -12.72 -27.26
CA ALA A 23 16.26 -12.68 -26.06
C ALA A 23 15.45 -11.94 -25.00
N ASP A 24 15.47 -12.45 -23.77
CA ASP A 24 14.90 -11.74 -22.63
C ASP A 24 15.56 -10.36 -22.49
N CYS A 25 15.06 -9.48 -21.61
CA CYS A 25 15.66 -8.14 -21.49
C CYS A 25 17.13 -8.17 -21.01
N SER A 26 17.62 -9.31 -20.52
CA SER A 26 19.02 -9.56 -20.13
C SER A 26 19.87 -10.10 -21.30
N GLY A 27 19.30 -10.27 -22.49
CA GLY A 27 19.99 -10.80 -23.67
C GLY A 27 20.07 -12.32 -23.71
N ILE A 28 19.32 -13.05 -22.88
CA ILE A 28 19.30 -14.52 -22.85
C ILE A 28 18.16 -15.04 -23.72
N ASN A 29 18.50 -15.80 -24.76
CA ASN A 29 17.51 -16.49 -25.59
C ASN A 29 16.65 -17.43 -24.75
N MET A 30 15.32 -17.31 -24.87
CA MET A 30 14.35 -18.05 -24.05
C MET A 30 14.54 -17.84 -22.53
N GLY A 31 15.12 -16.71 -22.13
CA GLY A 31 15.19 -16.30 -20.73
C GLY A 31 13.85 -15.83 -20.19
N SER A 32 13.76 -15.63 -18.88
CA SER A 32 12.54 -15.24 -18.17
C SER A 32 12.55 -13.80 -17.66
N ALA A 33 13.62 -13.04 -17.90
CA ALA A 33 13.67 -11.64 -17.47
C ALA A 33 12.76 -10.75 -18.31
N PHE A 34 12.14 -9.77 -17.66
CA PHE A 34 11.23 -8.83 -18.28
C PHE A 34 11.48 -7.42 -17.75
N ILE A 35 10.95 -6.42 -18.47
CA ILE A 35 11.04 -5.02 -18.04
C ILE A 35 9.95 -4.76 -16.98
N ASP A 36 10.33 -4.27 -15.81
CA ASP A 36 9.39 -3.90 -14.74
C ASP A 36 8.80 -2.49 -14.93
N ASP A 37 7.94 -2.10 -13.98
CA ASP A 37 7.30 -0.78 -13.94
C ASP A 37 8.31 0.40 -13.93
N CYS A 38 9.54 0.17 -13.47
CA CYS A 38 10.61 1.17 -13.41
C CYS A 38 11.50 1.17 -14.65
N GLY A 39 11.15 0.37 -15.67
CA GLY A 39 11.91 0.26 -16.90
C GLY A 39 13.20 -0.54 -16.73
N ARG A 40 13.42 -1.20 -15.59
CA ARG A 40 14.58 -2.06 -15.36
C ARG A 40 14.28 -3.47 -15.85
N CYS A 41 15.30 -4.10 -16.42
CA CYS A 41 15.27 -5.53 -16.63
C CYS A 41 15.39 -6.27 -15.30
N VAL A 42 14.35 -7.03 -14.93
CA VAL A 42 14.25 -7.80 -13.68
C VAL A 42 14.02 -9.28 -13.96
N GLY A 43 14.32 -10.14 -12.99
CA GLY A 43 14.23 -11.59 -13.09
C GLY A 43 15.57 -12.27 -12.79
N GLU A 44 15.56 -13.61 -12.72
CA GLU A 44 16.71 -14.41 -12.29
C GLU A 44 18.00 -14.10 -13.06
N SER A 45 17.91 -13.88 -14.39
CA SER A 45 19.07 -13.57 -15.25
C SER A 45 19.61 -12.15 -15.10
N SER A 46 18.81 -11.21 -14.59
CA SER A 46 19.19 -9.80 -14.43
C SER A 46 19.92 -9.52 -13.12
N GLY A 47 19.75 -10.38 -12.10
CA GLY A 47 20.22 -10.13 -10.73
C GLY A 47 19.35 -9.18 -9.91
N PHE A 48 18.25 -8.67 -10.48
CA PHE A 48 17.30 -7.78 -9.81
C PHE A 48 15.92 -8.41 -9.71
N ILE A 49 15.23 -8.15 -8.61
CA ILE A 49 13.82 -8.51 -8.43
C ILE A 49 12.92 -7.34 -8.83
N GLU A 50 11.67 -7.64 -9.18
CA GLU A 50 10.66 -6.63 -9.46
C GLU A 50 10.54 -5.63 -8.29
N GLY A 51 10.49 -4.34 -8.62
CA GLY A 51 10.37 -3.28 -7.61
C GLY A 51 11.67 -2.93 -6.89
N HIS A 52 12.81 -3.52 -7.27
CA HIS A 52 14.12 -3.17 -6.70
C HIS A 52 14.43 -1.66 -6.76
N ASP A 53 13.93 -0.96 -7.78
CA ASP A 53 14.16 0.47 -7.96
C ASP A 53 13.06 1.36 -7.38
N LYS A 54 12.00 0.77 -6.82
CA LYS A 54 10.98 1.55 -6.12
C LYS A 54 11.52 1.89 -4.73
N ASP A 55 11.37 3.15 -4.34
CA ASP A 55 11.58 3.57 -2.96
C ASP A 55 10.41 3.09 -2.07
N ASP A 56 10.44 3.41 -0.77
CA ASP A 56 9.38 3.00 0.18
C ASP A 56 8.03 3.68 -0.13
N CYS A 57 8.04 4.72 -0.96
CA CYS A 57 6.86 5.40 -1.51
C CYS A 57 6.31 4.71 -2.76
N GLY A 58 6.96 3.67 -3.27
CA GLY A 58 6.60 2.99 -4.51
C GLY A 58 7.01 3.76 -5.77
N VAL A 59 7.84 4.79 -5.66
CA VAL A 59 8.30 5.64 -6.76
C VAL A 59 9.61 5.09 -7.31
N CYS A 60 9.64 4.84 -8.61
CA CYS A 60 10.85 4.39 -9.30
C CYS A 60 11.95 5.46 -9.23
N TYR A 61 13.13 5.06 -8.73
CA TYR A 61 14.28 5.94 -8.49
C TYR A 61 13.93 7.13 -7.58
N GLY A 62 12.97 6.94 -6.67
CA GLY A 62 12.55 7.94 -5.70
C GLY A 62 13.53 8.11 -4.54
N ASP A 63 13.30 9.16 -3.77
CA ASP A 63 14.13 9.59 -2.64
C ASP A 63 13.40 9.50 -1.28
N ASN A 64 12.33 8.72 -1.20
CA ASN A 64 11.48 8.60 -0.01
C ASN A 64 10.83 9.92 0.45
N SER A 65 10.76 10.95 -0.39
CA SER A 65 10.18 12.25 -0.01
C SER A 65 8.71 12.21 0.42
N CYS A 66 7.94 11.16 0.10
CA CYS A 66 6.59 11.00 0.65
C CYS A 66 6.59 10.67 2.16
N LEU A 67 7.74 10.24 2.69
CA LEU A 67 7.99 9.96 4.10
C LEU A 67 8.70 11.13 4.80
N ASP A 68 8.84 12.27 4.11
CA ASP A 68 9.27 13.51 4.76
C ASP A 68 8.27 13.93 5.84
N GLY A 69 8.79 14.52 6.91
CA GLY A 69 7.99 15.03 8.01
C GLY A 69 7.76 14.03 9.14
N LEU A 70 8.44 12.88 9.14
CA LEU A 70 8.42 11.96 10.26
C LEU A 70 9.00 12.61 11.53
N CYS A 71 8.31 12.40 12.64
CA CYS A 71 8.75 12.86 13.96
C CYS A 71 9.78 11.89 14.53
N VAL A 72 10.94 12.40 14.97
CA VAL A 72 12.03 11.58 15.56
C VAL A 72 12.32 11.93 17.02
N ASP A 73 11.41 12.67 17.67
CA ASP A 73 11.48 12.89 19.11
C ASP A 73 10.87 11.71 19.86
N ALA A 74 11.68 11.03 20.66
CA ALA A 74 11.27 9.87 21.45
C ALA A 74 10.17 10.15 22.50
N ASN A 75 9.88 11.42 22.78
CA ASN A 75 8.80 11.81 23.68
C ASN A 75 7.46 12.05 22.96
N ALA A 76 7.43 12.02 21.63
CA ALA A 76 6.22 12.22 20.85
C ALA A 76 5.42 10.93 20.68
N ILE A 77 4.10 11.06 20.53
CA ILE A 77 3.16 9.95 20.32
C ILE A 77 3.35 9.33 18.93
N ASN A 78 3.63 10.16 17.92
CA ASN A 78 3.93 9.73 16.55
C ASN A 78 5.44 9.56 16.29
N TYR A 79 6.21 9.23 17.33
CA TYR A 79 7.65 8.97 17.21
C TYR A 79 7.95 7.80 16.25
N HIS A 80 8.86 8.03 15.32
CA HIS A 80 9.46 7.01 14.47
C HIS A 80 10.91 6.79 14.88
N SER A 81 11.27 5.54 15.19
CA SER A 81 12.62 5.20 15.66
C SER A 81 13.68 5.17 14.57
N GLU A 82 13.25 5.09 13.31
CA GLU A 82 14.10 5.00 12.13
C GLU A 82 13.60 5.98 11.08
N LEU A 83 14.51 6.54 10.30
CA LEU A 83 14.14 7.30 9.11
C LEU A 83 14.51 6.46 7.90
N PRO A 84 13.59 6.30 6.93
CA PRO A 84 13.93 5.77 5.63
C PRO A 84 15.11 6.54 5.02
N ASP A 85 15.93 5.85 4.23
CA ASP A 85 17.06 6.48 3.56
C ASP A 85 16.59 7.70 2.75
N ASN A 86 17.27 8.84 2.94
CA ASN A 86 16.98 10.15 2.33
C ASN A 86 15.70 10.87 2.80
N ALA A 87 14.86 10.28 3.66
CA ALA A 87 13.72 10.98 4.25
C ALA A 87 14.17 12.06 5.26
N ILE A 88 13.49 13.20 5.26
CA ILE A 88 13.79 14.34 6.14
C ILE A 88 12.84 14.35 7.34
N ALA A 89 13.39 14.27 8.54
CA ALA A 89 12.61 14.44 9.77
C ALA A 89 12.12 15.88 9.95
N ASP A 90 10.93 16.02 10.52
CA ASP A 90 10.39 17.30 10.96
C ASP A 90 9.74 17.18 12.34
N ASN A 91 10.47 17.62 13.37
CA ASN A 91 9.96 17.59 14.73
C ASN A 91 8.85 18.64 15.00
N SER A 92 8.59 19.57 14.07
CA SER A 92 7.43 20.47 14.18
C SER A 92 6.10 19.74 13.96
N LEU A 93 6.13 18.56 13.35
CA LEU A 93 4.98 17.67 13.15
C LEU A 93 4.83 16.61 14.25
N CYS A 94 5.65 16.68 15.31
CA CYS A 94 5.53 15.81 16.47
C CYS A 94 4.24 16.12 17.25
N ILE A 95 3.50 15.06 17.58
CA ILE A 95 2.28 15.11 18.40
C ILE A 95 2.67 14.70 19.81
N TYR A 96 2.60 15.62 20.77
CA TYR A 96 2.89 15.34 22.18
C TYR A 96 1.64 15.10 23.03
N ASP A 97 0.50 15.64 22.58
CA ASP A 97 -0.80 15.46 23.20
C ASP A 97 -1.86 15.43 22.11
N VAL A 98 -2.54 14.29 21.96
CA VAL A 98 -3.62 14.13 20.97
C VAL A 98 -4.70 15.17 21.22
N CYS A 99 -5.03 15.47 22.48
CA CYS A 99 -6.11 16.39 22.86
C CYS A 99 -5.88 17.83 22.41
N GLN A 100 -4.61 18.25 22.25
CA GLN A 100 -4.28 19.58 21.74
C GLN A 100 -4.34 19.67 20.22
N THR A 101 -4.32 18.54 19.53
CA THR A 101 -4.42 18.47 18.06
C THR A 101 -5.86 18.33 17.57
N LEU A 102 -6.81 18.06 18.47
CA LEU A 102 -8.21 17.95 18.11
C LEU A 102 -8.83 19.34 17.97
N PRO A 103 -9.63 19.59 16.93
CA PRO A 103 -10.46 20.78 16.89
C PRO A 103 -11.37 20.82 18.13
N SER A 104 -11.62 22.01 18.67
CA SER A 104 -12.48 22.15 19.85
C SER A 104 -13.85 21.56 19.56
N ASN A 105 -14.30 20.67 20.44
CA ASN A 105 -15.51 19.87 20.23
C ASN A 105 -16.78 20.66 20.60
N ASP A 106 -16.82 21.95 20.25
CA ASP A 106 -17.85 22.89 20.71
C ASP A 106 -19.23 22.61 20.07
N ASP A 107 -19.29 21.77 19.02
CA ASP A 107 -20.51 21.39 18.30
C ASP A 107 -21.04 19.97 18.64
N TYR A 108 -20.41 19.24 19.56
CA TYR A 108 -20.89 17.91 19.95
C TYR A 108 -22.05 18.00 20.96
N THR A 109 -23.26 17.64 20.53
CA THR A 109 -24.48 17.65 21.35
C THR A 109 -24.66 16.40 22.23
N CYS A 110 -23.58 15.69 22.59
CA CYS A 110 -23.69 14.54 23.47
C CYS A 110 -23.83 14.98 24.94
N SER A 111 -24.97 14.67 25.55
CA SER A 111 -25.21 14.84 26.99
C SER A 111 -24.36 13.84 27.77
N GLU A 112 -23.39 14.31 28.56
CA GLU A 112 -22.59 13.47 29.49
C GLU A 112 -23.46 12.69 30.49
N ASN A 113 -24.73 13.06 30.64
CA ASN A 113 -25.63 12.50 31.65
C ASN A 113 -26.44 11.29 31.16
N ASP A 114 -26.42 10.97 29.86
CA ASP A 114 -27.35 10.00 29.26
C ASP A 114 -26.71 8.87 28.45
N VAL A 115 -25.38 8.73 28.47
CA VAL A 115 -24.68 7.73 27.66
C VAL A 115 -23.92 6.75 28.54
N ASN A 116 -24.43 5.51 28.62
CA ASN A 116 -23.64 4.39 29.12
C ASN A 116 -22.64 4.00 28.02
N TYR A 117 -21.49 4.69 27.98
CA TYR A 117 -20.45 4.35 27.00
C TYR A 117 -20.02 2.90 27.22
N PRO A 118 -20.00 2.07 26.16
CA PRO A 118 -19.53 0.68 26.28
C PRO A 118 -18.06 0.61 26.76
N TYR A 119 -17.30 1.68 26.54
CA TYR A 119 -15.90 1.83 26.95
C TYR A 119 -15.67 3.18 27.64
N GLN A 120 -14.79 3.18 28.62
CA GLN A 120 -14.33 4.38 29.34
C GLN A 120 -12.91 4.76 28.90
N ILE A 121 -12.50 5.99 29.19
CA ILE A 121 -11.14 6.44 28.92
C ILE A 121 -10.15 5.56 29.68
N GLY A 122 -9.21 4.95 28.95
CA GLY A 122 -8.20 4.03 29.49
C GLY A 122 -8.55 2.56 29.32
N ASP A 123 -9.74 2.22 28.83
CA ASP A 123 -10.07 0.84 28.45
C ASP A 123 -9.26 0.42 27.21
N GLN A 124 -8.71 -0.80 27.27
CA GLN A 124 -8.03 -1.39 26.13
C GLN A 124 -9.05 -2.11 25.25
N LEU A 125 -9.20 -1.66 24.00
CA LEU A 125 -10.03 -2.34 23.00
C LEU A 125 -9.32 -3.62 22.54
N ASN A 126 -9.97 -4.77 22.71
CA ASN A 126 -9.56 -6.05 22.16
C ASN A 126 -9.87 -6.10 20.65
N CYS A 127 -9.11 -6.89 19.91
CA CYS A 127 -9.36 -7.17 18.49
C CYS A 127 -10.78 -7.68 18.20
N ASN A 128 -11.43 -8.30 19.20
CA ASN A 128 -12.79 -8.83 19.11
C ASN A 128 -13.87 -7.89 19.68
N ASP A 129 -13.51 -6.71 20.19
CA ASP A 129 -14.46 -5.80 20.83
C ASP A 129 -15.35 -5.06 19.81
N LEU A 130 -14.96 -5.05 18.54
CA LEU A 130 -15.84 -4.62 17.46
C LEU A 130 -16.78 -5.79 17.08
N GLU A 131 -17.95 -5.86 17.72
CA GLU A 131 -18.98 -6.88 17.43
C GLU A 131 -19.60 -6.70 16.03
N ILE A 132 -19.41 -5.53 15.42
CA ILE A 132 -19.90 -5.18 14.10
C ILE A 132 -18.70 -4.81 13.22
N SER A 133 -18.39 -5.65 12.25
CA SER A 133 -17.45 -5.30 11.18
C SER A 133 -17.99 -4.10 10.40
N LEU A 134 -17.21 -3.04 10.35
CA LEU A 134 -17.52 -1.88 9.52
C LEU A 134 -17.08 -2.19 8.09
N ASN A 135 -18.02 -2.17 7.15
CA ASN A 135 -17.69 -2.22 5.74
C ASN A 135 -17.18 -0.85 5.31
N ILE A 136 -15.90 -0.77 4.95
CA ILE A 136 -15.32 0.44 4.39
C ILE A 136 -15.35 0.30 2.88
N CYS A 137 -16.29 0.99 2.24
CA CYS A 137 -16.30 1.13 0.79
C CYS A 137 -15.35 2.26 0.40
N PHE A 138 -14.08 1.94 0.11
CA PHE A 138 -13.17 2.91 -0.50
C PHE A 138 -12.13 2.22 -1.39
N PRO A 139 -11.82 2.74 -2.59
CA PRO A 139 -12.56 3.78 -3.31
C PRO A 139 -13.89 3.28 -3.93
N ASP A 140 -14.01 1.99 -4.28
CA ASP A 140 -15.24 1.43 -4.88
C ASP A 140 -15.49 -0.06 -4.56
N ASN A 141 -14.65 -0.70 -3.73
CA ASN A 141 -14.78 -2.12 -3.40
C ASN A 141 -15.31 -2.29 -1.96
N CYS A 142 -16.55 -2.76 -1.84
CA CYS A 142 -17.23 -3.02 -0.56
C CYS A 142 -17.11 -4.46 -0.07
N ASP A 143 -16.30 -5.30 -0.74
CA ASP A 143 -16.12 -6.71 -0.37
C ASP A 143 -15.06 -6.91 0.72
N ASN A 144 -14.35 -5.84 1.09
CA ASN A 144 -13.32 -5.87 2.12
C ASN A 144 -13.89 -5.44 3.48
N THR A 145 -13.93 -6.38 4.42
CA THR A 145 -14.19 -6.11 5.82
C THR A 145 -12.91 -5.64 6.50
N VAL A 146 -13.01 -4.62 7.35
CA VAL A 146 -11.88 -4.13 8.15
C VAL A 146 -12.14 -4.41 9.63
N THR A 147 -11.10 -4.86 10.33
CA THR A 147 -11.10 -5.15 11.77
C THR A 147 -10.10 -4.24 12.49
N LEU A 148 -10.25 -4.08 13.81
CA LEU A 148 -9.25 -3.37 14.61
C LEU A 148 -7.86 -4.04 14.56
N GLY A 149 -7.84 -5.36 14.37
CA GLY A 149 -6.60 -6.12 14.23
C GLY A 149 -5.76 -5.72 13.01
N ASP A 150 -6.40 -5.28 11.92
CA ASP A 150 -5.72 -4.86 10.69
C ASP A 150 -4.84 -3.61 10.89
N TYR A 151 -5.10 -2.87 11.97
CA TYR A 151 -4.38 -1.66 12.34
C TYR A 151 -3.52 -1.84 13.60
N TYR A 152 -3.20 -3.07 13.98
CA TYR A 152 -2.30 -3.33 15.12
C TYR A 152 -1.00 -2.51 15.00
N GLY A 153 -0.65 -1.79 16.07
CA GLY A 153 0.55 -0.95 16.12
C GLY A 153 0.41 0.43 15.44
N LYS A 154 -0.78 0.81 14.98
CA LYS A 154 -1.06 2.13 14.42
C LYS A 154 -1.94 2.95 15.37
N VAL A 155 -1.82 4.28 15.32
CA VAL A 155 -2.81 5.19 15.92
C VAL A 155 -4.00 5.29 14.96
N ILE A 156 -5.20 5.00 15.44
CA ILE A 156 -6.42 4.97 14.63
C ILE A 156 -7.37 6.04 15.15
N TRP A 157 -7.92 6.84 14.24
CA TRP A 157 -8.95 7.82 14.52
C TRP A 157 -10.29 7.34 13.96
N PHE A 158 -11.31 7.23 14.82
CA PHE A 158 -12.68 6.95 14.40
C PHE A 158 -13.50 8.23 14.39
N GLU A 159 -13.87 8.67 13.19
CA GLU A 159 -14.84 9.74 13.02
C GLU A 159 -16.19 9.12 12.62
N MET A 160 -17.18 9.16 13.52
CA MET A 160 -18.53 8.71 13.24
C MET A 160 -19.41 9.93 13.03
N THR A 161 -19.80 10.19 11.79
CA THR A 161 -20.74 11.26 11.45
C THR A 161 -22.08 10.67 11.02
N SER A 162 -23.17 11.35 11.34
CA SER A 162 -24.48 11.09 10.75
C SER A 162 -24.80 12.20 9.76
N SER A 163 -24.94 11.84 8.48
CA SER A 163 -25.57 12.72 7.48
C SER A 163 -27.05 12.35 7.39
N TRP A 164 -27.92 13.33 7.62
CA TRP A 164 -29.36 13.22 7.43
C TRP A 164 -29.74 13.62 6.00
#